data_AF-A0A4Y7RM30-F1
#
_entry.id   AF-A0A4Y7RM30-F1
#
_cell.length_a   1.000
_cell.length_b   1.000
_cell.length_c   1.000
_cell.angle_alpha   90.00
_cell.angle_beta   90.00
_cell.angle_gamma   90.00
#
_symmetry.space_group_name_H-M   'P 1'
#
loop_
_entity.id
_entity.type
_entity.pdbx_description
1 polymer ?
#
loop_
_entity_poly.entity_id
_entity_poly.type
_entity_poly.pdbx_seq_one_letter_code
_entity_poly.pdbx_strand_id
1 'polypeptide(L)'
;MAGGIVLIVTVIFLAVISVRERIRTRLMREKDWGFIGETKASQISQALANLIGVAGGIYLTLMVAATFLELQLPARVHFGGISMEPLAAISIIIALAQPFAVSAMNAWRRL
;
A
#
# COMPACT_ATOMS: atom_id res chain seq x y z
N MET A 1 13.46 -22.16 5.74
CA MET A 1 12.97 -22.12 4.34
C MET A 1 11.45 -22.02 4.25
N ALA A 2 10.67 -22.87 4.95
CA ALA A 2 9.20 -22.84 4.91
C ALA A 2 8.55 -21.51 5.39
N GLY A 3 9.09 -20.86 6.43
CA GLY A 3 8.52 -19.62 6.97
C GLY A 3 8.54 -18.43 6.00
N GLY A 4 9.57 -18.32 5.17
CA GLY A 4 9.65 -17.26 4.15
C GLY A 4 8.62 -17.45 3.03
N ILE A 5 8.35 -18.70 2.65
CA ILE A 5 7.33 -19.04 1.66
C ILE A 5 5.94 -18.69 2.18
N VAL A 6 5.65 -19.01 3.45
CA VAL A 6 4.38 -18.66 4.10
C VAL A 6 4.18 -17.15 4.12
N LEU A 7 5.22 -16.38 4.48
CA LEU A 7 5.15 -14.92 4.51
C LEU A 7 4.87 -14.33 3.11
N ILE A 8 5.56 -14.81 2.08
CA ILE A 8 5.36 -14.37 0.70
C ILE A 8 3.93 -14.71 0.23
N VAL A 9 3.44 -15.92 0.51
CA VAL A 9 2.08 -16.34 0.15
C VAL A 9 1.04 -15.49 0.86
N THR A 10 1.22 -15.19 2.15
CA THR A 10 0.33 -14.31 2.91
C THR A 10 0.33 -12.89 2.36
N VAL A 11 1.50 -12.34 2.01
CA VAL A 11 1.61 -11.00 1.42
C VAL A 11 0.95 -10.95 0.06
N ILE A 12 1.14 -11.96 -0.80
CA ILE A 12 0.47 -12.05 -2.11
C ILE A 12 -1.04 -12.17 -1.92
N PHE A 13 -1.50 -12.99 -0.99
CA PHE A 13 -2.93 -13.16 -0.70
C PHE A 13 -3.58 -11.84 -0.24
N LEU A 14 -2.93 -11.12 0.68
CA LEU A 14 -3.38 -9.81 1.14
C LEU A 14 -3.34 -8.77 0.02
N ALA A 15 -2.33 -8.80 -0.85
CA ALA A 15 -2.24 -7.92 -2.01
C ALA A 15 -3.39 -8.17 -2.99
N VAL A 16 -3.74 -9.44 -3.26
CA VAL A 16 -4.88 -9.81 -4.12
C VAL A 16 -6.19 -9.29 -3.55
N ILE A 17 -6.41 -9.43 -2.23
CA ILE A 17 -7.60 -8.91 -1.55
C ILE A 17 -7.66 -7.38 -1.64
N SER A 18 -6.54 -6.70 -1.39
CA SER A 18 -6.46 -5.23 -1.47
C SER A 18 -6.75 -4.70 -2.88
N VAL A 19 -6.23 -5.37 -3.91
CA VAL A 19 -6.50 -5.02 -5.32
C VAL A 19 -7.97 -5.24 -5.67
N ARG A 20 -8.56 -6.37 -5.23
CA ARG A 20 -9.97 -6.68 -5.48
C ARG A 20 -10.90 -5.63 -4.88
N GLU A 21 -10.61 -5.20 -3.65
CA GLU A 21 -11.43 -4.18 -2.97
C GLU A 21 -11.26 -2.80 -3.64
N ARG A 22 -10.05 -2.48 -4.12
CA ARG A 22 -9.78 -1.26 -4.86
C ARG A 22 -10.52 -1.20 -6.21
N ILE A 23 -10.65 -2.34 -6.90
CA ILE A 23 -11.43 -2.46 -8.14
C ILE A 23 -12.93 -2.29 -7.86
N ARG A 24 -13.45 -2.95 -6.82
CA ARG A 24 -14.88 -2.85 -6.43
C ARG A 24 -15.26 -1.41 -6.06
N THR A 25 -14.37 -0.71 -5.37
CA THR A 25 -14.58 0.70 -4.98
C THR A 25 -14.51 1.66 -6.16
N ARG A 26 -13.68 1.38 -7.18
CA ARG A 26 -13.62 2.15 -8.43
C ARG A 26 -14.81 1.88 -9.34
N LEU A 27 -15.25 0.63 -9.48
CA LEU A 27 -16.45 0.27 -10.26
C LEU A 27 -17.73 0.92 -9.71
N MET A 28 -17.83 1.07 -8.38
CA MET A 28 -18.94 1.81 -7.73
C MET A 28 -18.87 3.33 -7.97
N ARG A 29 -17.74 3.85 -8.46
CA ARG A 29 -17.47 5.28 -8.69
C ARG A 29 -17.33 5.63 -10.18
N GLU A 30 -17.12 4.66 -11.06
CA GLU A 30 -17.15 4.76 -12.53
C GLU A 30 -18.55 4.44 -13.10
N LYS A 31 -19.61 4.91 -12.44
CA LYS A 31 -20.92 5.08 -13.09
C LYS A 31 -21.03 6.46 -13.78
N ASP A 32 -19.88 7.03 -14.13
CA ASP A 32 -19.74 8.24 -14.91
C ASP A 32 -19.27 7.90 -16.33
N TRP A 33 -20.12 8.29 -17.26
CA TRP A 33 -20.03 8.11 -18.70
C TRP A 33 -18.79 8.79 -19.30
N GLY A 34 -17.69 8.05 -19.43
CA GLY A 34 -16.45 8.52 -20.04
C GLY A 34 -15.75 7.43 -20.85
N PHE A 35 -16.51 6.69 -21.65
CA PHE A 35 -15.99 5.76 -22.66
C PHE A 35 -15.61 6.55 -23.91
N ILE A 36 -14.42 7.16 -24.01
CA ILE A 36 -13.72 7.42 -25.29
C ILE A 36 -12.21 7.60 -25.01
N GLY A 37 -11.37 6.70 -25.54
CA GLY A 37 -10.19 7.15 -26.30
C GLY A 37 -8.80 7.18 -25.67
N GLU A 38 -8.59 6.89 -24.39
CA GLU A 38 -7.22 6.76 -23.86
C GLU A 38 -6.86 5.30 -23.67
N THR A 39 -5.68 4.90 -24.13
CA THR A 39 -5.01 3.64 -23.76
C THR A 39 -4.78 3.66 -22.25
N LYS A 40 -5.87 3.48 -21.48
CA LYS A 40 -5.85 3.52 -20.02
C LYS A 40 -4.89 2.42 -19.59
N ALA A 41 -3.76 2.82 -19.01
CA ALA A 41 -2.90 1.90 -18.28
C ALA A 41 -3.80 0.99 -17.43
N SER A 42 -3.55 -0.32 -17.48
CA SER A 42 -4.38 -1.31 -16.78
C SER A 42 -4.69 -0.82 -15.36
N GLN A 43 -5.94 -0.96 -14.91
CA GLN A 43 -6.39 -0.51 -13.59
C GLN A 43 -5.45 -0.99 -12.47
N ILE A 44 -4.82 -2.15 -12.66
CA ILE A 44 -3.79 -2.72 -11.78
C ILE A 44 -2.51 -1.87 -11.78
N SER A 45 -2.01 -1.47 -12.96
CA SER A 45 -0.81 -0.63 -13.08
C SER A 45 -1.00 0.72 -12.37
N GLN A 46 -2.14 1.37 -12.56
CA GLN A 46 -2.45 2.61 -11.84
C GLN A 46 -2.55 2.41 -10.33
N ALA A 47 -3.12 1.28 -9.89
CA ALA A 47 -3.21 0.96 -8.47
C ALA A 47 -1.81 0.74 -7.86
N LEU A 48 -0.92 0.03 -8.55
CA LEU A 48 0.45 -0.20 -8.11
C LEU A 48 1.24 1.11 -8.08
N ALA A 49 1.16 1.93 -9.13
CA ALA A 49 1.81 3.24 -9.18
C ALA A 49 1.36 4.14 -8.02
N ASN A 50 0.07 4.17 -7.71
CA ASN A 50 -0.44 4.93 -6.58
C ASN A 50 0.03 4.36 -5.23
N LEU A 51 0.05 3.03 -5.05
CA LEU A 51 0.55 2.41 -3.82
C LEU A 51 2.02 2.77 -3.58
N ILE A 52 2.85 2.63 -4.60
CA ILE A 52 4.29 2.94 -4.53
C ILE A 52 4.49 4.44 -4.30
N GLY A 53 3.74 5.30 -4.99
CA GLY A 53 3.82 6.75 -4.82
C GLY A 53 3.49 7.19 -3.39
N VAL A 54 2.41 6.65 -2.81
CA VAL A 54 2.04 6.94 -1.41
C VAL A 54 3.07 6.37 -0.43
N ALA A 55 3.47 5.11 -0.59
CA ALA A 55 4.46 4.49 0.29
C ALA A 55 5.83 5.20 0.23
N GLY A 56 6.25 5.62 -0.97
CA GLY A 56 7.48 6.38 -1.18
C GLY A 56 7.43 7.76 -0.54
N GLY A 57 6.30 8.47 -0.65
CA GLY A 57 6.08 9.74 0.05
C GLY A 57 6.16 9.59 1.57
N ILE A 58 5.43 8.62 2.14
CA ILE A 58 5.45 8.34 3.59
C ILE A 58 6.87 7.98 4.04
N TYR A 59 7.57 7.13 3.30
CA TYR A 59 8.94 6.74 3.60
C TYR A 59 9.87 7.95 3.65
N LEU A 60 9.83 8.81 2.62
CA LEU A 60 10.70 9.97 2.55
C LEU A 60 10.44 10.95 3.71
N THR A 61 9.16 11.19 4.03
CA THR A 61 8.79 12.04 5.17
C THR A 61 9.26 11.45 6.50
N LEU A 62 9.05 10.15 6.72
CA LEU A 62 9.50 9.47 7.94
C LEU A 62 11.03 9.44 8.04
N MET A 63 11.72 9.20 6.92
CA MET A 63 13.18 9.23 6.85
C MET A 63 13.69 10.60 7.25
N VAL A 64 13.20 11.67 6.62
CA VAL A 64 13.59 13.05 6.97
C VAL A 64 13.31 13.36 8.44
N ALA A 65 12.14 12.97 8.95
CA ALA A 65 11.80 13.16 10.36
C ALA A 65 12.74 12.39 11.30
N ALA A 66 13.08 11.14 10.97
CA ALA A 66 14.01 10.33 11.74
C ALA A 66 15.43 10.92 11.72
N THR A 67 15.89 11.41 10.57
CA THR A 67 17.19 12.08 10.45
C THR A 67 17.24 13.37 11.25
N PHE A 68 16.18 14.19 11.18
CA PHE A 68 16.09 15.45 11.91
C PHE A 68 16.06 15.25 13.44
N LEU A 69 15.41 14.18 13.90
CA LEU A 69 15.34 13.80 15.31
C LEU A 69 16.58 12.99 15.77
N GLU A 70 17.54 12.78 14.87
CA GLU A 70 18.74 11.96 15.10
C GLU A 70 18.44 10.56 15.65
N LEU A 71 17.32 9.96 15.20
CA LEU A 71 16.93 8.62 15.61
C LEU A 71 17.90 7.59 15.04
N GLN A 72 18.62 6.90 15.92
CA GLN A 72 19.48 5.78 15.55
C GLN A 72 18.65 4.53 15.31
N LEU A 73 18.15 4.38 14.09
CA LEU A 73 17.42 3.19 13.65
C LEU A 73 18.37 2.17 13.01
N PRO A 74 18.15 0.87 13.22
CA PRO A 74 18.94 -0.17 12.56
C PRO A 74 18.68 -0.13 11.05
N ALA A 75 19.76 -0.14 10.25
CA ALA A 75 19.67 -0.07 8.79
C ALA A 75 18.85 -1.22 8.17
N ARG A 76 18.86 -2.39 8.80
CA ARG A 76 18.02 -3.53 8.41
C ARG A 76 17.51 -4.26 9.63
N VAL A 77 16.28 -4.73 9.52
CA VAL A 77 15.68 -5.68 10.44
C VAL A 77 15.54 -7.01 9.70
N HIS A 78 15.98 -8.08 10.35
CA HIS A 78 15.86 -9.43 9.83
C HIS A 78 14.55 -10.03 10.32
N PHE A 79 13.68 -10.43 9.39
CA PHE A 79 12.45 -11.12 9.72
C PHE A 79 12.31 -12.37 8.84
N GLY A 80 12.30 -13.55 9.45
CA GLY A 80 12.10 -14.81 8.73
C GLY A 80 13.11 -15.13 7.61
N GLY A 81 14.32 -14.55 7.65
CA GLY A 81 15.37 -14.70 6.63
C GLY A 81 15.40 -13.61 5.56
N ILE A 82 14.50 -12.62 5.64
CA ILE A 82 14.49 -11.45 4.75
C ILE A 82 15.03 -10.25 5.53
N SER A 83 15.98 -9.53 4.94
CA SER A 83 16.52 -8.28 5.48
C SER A 83 15.77 -7.10 4.86
N MET A 84 15.01 -6.37 5.68
CA MET A 84 14.20 -5.24 5.22
C MET A 84 14.60 -3.98 5.97
N GLU A 85 14.45 -2.84 5.30
CA GLU A 85 14.58 -1.56 5.98
C GLU A 85 13.30 -1.27 6.78
N PRO A 86 13.40 -1.04 8.11
CA PRO A 86 12.21 -0.91 8.96
C PRO A 86 11.30 0.24 8.57
N LEU A 87 11.86 1.40 8.22
CA LEU A 87 11.10 2.58 7.78
C LEU A 87 10.30 2.31 6.49
N ALA A 88 10.91 1.63 5.52
CA ALA A 88 10.24 1.23 4.28
C ALA A 88 9.13 0.19 4.52
N ALA A 89 9.34 -0.74 5.46
CA ALA A 89 8.32 -1.71 5.82
C ALA A 89 7.10 -1.01 6.45
N ILE A 90 7.34 -0.08 7.38
CA ILE A 90 6.29 0.71 8.03
C ILE A 90 5.53 1.56 7.00
N SER A 91 6.23 2.24 6.09
CA SER A 91 5.58 3.09 5.08
C SER A 91 4.66 2.31 4.15
N ILE A 92 5.07 1.11 3.72
CA ILE A 92 4.24 0.23 2.90
C ILE A 92 3.01 -0.25 3.69
N ILE A 93 3.18 -0.63 4.96
CA ILE A 93 2.04 -1.05 5.81
C ILE A 93 1.02 0.09 5.94
N ILE A 94 1.47 1.31 6.19
CA ILE A 94 0.59 2.49 6.29
C ILE A 94 -0.10 2.75 4.96
N ALA A 95 0.64 2.72 3.84
CA ALA A 95 0.07 2.92 2.50
C ALA A 95 -0.97 1.85 2.14
N LEU A 96 -0.75 0.60 2.54
CA LEU A 96 -1.71 -0.50 2.38
C LEU A 96 -2.94 -0.34 3.27
N ALA A 97 -2.80 0.22 4.48
CA ALA A 97 -3.90 0.45 5.42
C ALA A 97 -4.83 1.61 5.00
N GLN A 98 -4.28 2.62 4.31
CA GLN A 98 -5.01 3.82 3.88
C GLN A 98 -6.38 3.56 3.20
N PRO A 99 -6.52 2.69 2.18
CA PRO A 99 -7.82 2.44 1.53
C PRO A 99 -8.87 1.87 2.49
N PHE A 100 -8.47 1.03 3.45
CA PHE A 100 -9.38 0.46 4.45
C PHE A 100 -9.85 1.53 5.44
N ALA A 101 -8.94 2.41 5.88
CA ALA A 101 -9.26 3.53 6.75
C ALA A 101 -10.28 4.49 6.11
N VAL A 102 -10.09 4.81 4.83
CA VAL A 102 -11.04 5.65 4.07
C VAL A 102 -12.39 4.96 3.91
N SER A 103 -12.40 3.66 3.61
CA SER A 103 -13.64 2.87 3.50
C SER A 103 -14.42 2.86 4.83
N ALA A 104 -13.74 2.58 5.94
CA ALA A 104 -14.35 2.55 7.28
C ALA A 104 -14.89 3.92 7.71
N MET A 105 -14.15 5.00 7.45
CA MET A 105 -14.59 6.37 7.76
C MET A 105 -15.82 6.76 6.93
N ASN A 106 -15.88 6.36 5.66
CA ASN A 106 -17.04 6.62 4.81
C ASN A 106 -18.26 5.80 5.24
N ALA A 107 -18.08 4.59 5.75
CA ALA A 107 -19.16 3.78 6.32
C ALA A 107 -19.72 4.42 7.60
N TRP A 108 -18.85 4.96 8.46
CA TRP A 108 -19.25 5.64 9.69
C TRP A 108 -20.02 6.94 9.42
N ARG A 109 -19.62 7.72 8.41
CA ARG A 109 -20.31 8.96 8.02
C ARG A 109 -21.70 8.74 7.39
N ARG A 110 -22.07 7.50 7.07
CA ARG A 110 -23.37 7.14 6.48
C ARG A 110 -24.39 6.62 7.50
N LEU A 111 -23.98 6.43 8.75
CA LEU A 111 -24.84 6.14 9.91
C LEU A 111 -25.17 7.45 10.64
#